data_AF-X1VID2-F1
#
_entry.id   AF-X1VID2-F1
#
_cell.length_a   1.000
_cell.length_b   1.000
_cell.length_c   1.000
_cell.angle_alpha   90.00
_cell.angle_beta   90.00
_cell.angle_gamma   90.00
#
_symmetry.space_group_name_H-M   'P 1'
#
loop_
_entity.id
_entity.type
_entity.pdbx_description
1 polymer ?
#
loop_
_entity_poly.entity_id
_entity_poly.type
_entity_poly.pdbx_seq_one_letter_code
_entity_poly.pdbx_strand_id
1 'polypeptide(L)'
;RLLDKTDWHALVAAQDLDATIALLRTSVYGDAIGQAEHGGTIRLEQVERGLWATVAGNCQRAMAFTGGGVYSLIVVWWRHFELQNLKAILRGFDLGMSPERVRTFLIPLGERYTLPWDVLLHEHSMDGLVDRLANTRYGKVLRAAYPSYQRDGSLFVMEIAADIRYYRDLAAAIMRFKGDEGKDARRVLGTRLDMLNILWAFRHRIYYSLSPEEIINYTLWHTIRTDTNLIRDIALGAGPRDILARVWGEDAFDLSLLESV
;
A
#
# COMPACT_ATOMS: atom_id res chain seq x y z
N ARG A 1 -17.38 -8.11 10.73
CA ARG A 1 -16.99 -8.17 12.16
C ARG A 1 -15.48 -8.30 12.22
N LEU A 2 -14.82 -7.76 13.25
CA LEU A 2 -13.40 -7.95 13.50
C LEU A 2 -13.22 -8.98 14.62
N LEU A 3 -12.01 -9.52 14.77
CA LEU A 3 -11.65 -10.34 15.93
C LEU A 3 -11.83 -9.52 17.21
N ASP A 4 -12.45 -10.13 18.21
CA ASP A 4 -12.58 -9.54 19.53
C ASP A 4 -11.39 -9.93 20.44
N LYS A 5 -11.42 -9.45 21.68
CA LYS A 5 -10.31 -9.66 22.63
C LYS A 5 -10.10 -11.14 22.93
N THR A 6 -11.17 -11.94 22.97
CA THR A 6 -11.10 -13.38 23.23
C THR A 6 -10.43 -14.09 22.06
N ASP A 7 -10.83 -13.75 20.83
CA ASP A 7 -10.21 -14.28 19.61
C ASP A 7 -8.70 -14.00 19.60
N TRP A 8 -8.29 -12.76 19.90
CA TRP A 8 -6.88 -12.37 19.95
C TRP A 8 -6.10 -13.13 21.04
N HIS A 9 -6.67 -13.28 22.24
CA HIS A 9 -6.03 -14.04 23.31
C HIS A 9 -5.83 -15.51 22.91
N ALA A 10 -6.81 -16.12 22.23
CA ALA A 10 -6.70 -17.48 21.74
C ALA A 10 -5.60 -17.62 20.67
N LEU A 11 -5.52 -16.68 19.74
CA LEU A 11 -4.48 -16.68 18.69
C LEU A 11 -3.07 -16.52 19.25
N VAL A 12 -2.87 -15.65 20.24
CA VAL A 12 -1.56 -15.47 20.89
C VAL A 12 -1.15 -16.71 21.69
N ALA A 13 -2.11 -17.42 22.27
CA ALA A 13 -1.88 -18.65 23.02
C ALA A 13 -1.74 -19.91 22.12
N ALA A 14 -1.94 -19.79 20.81
CA ALA A 14 -1.82 -20.91 19.89
C ALA A 14 -0.38 -21.44 19.88
N GLN A 15 -0.23 -22.77 19.91
CA GLN A 15 1.09 -23.41 20.05
C GLN A 15 1.89 -23.41 18.74
N ASP A 16 1.20 -23.38 17.60
CA ASP A 16 1.79 -23.44 16.28
C ASP A 16 0.87 -22.79 15.21
N LEU A 17 1.34 -22.83 13.96
CA LEU A 17 0.61 -22.28 12.83
C LEU A 17 -0.70 -23.04 12.57
N ASP A 18 -0.71 -24.36 12.71
CA ASP A 18 -1.89 -25.16 12.41
C ASP A 18 -3.04 -24.87 13.39
N ALA A 19 -2.71 -24.73 14.69
CA ALA A 19 -3.64 -24.27 15.71
C ALA A 19 -4.15 -22.84 15.42
N THR A 20 -3.25 -21.94 15.00
CA THR A 20 -3.61 -20.57 14.61
C THR A 20 -4.60 -20.56 13.45
N ILE A 21 -4.33 -21.34 12.40
CA ILE A 21 -5.23 -21.48 11.26
C ILE A 21 -6.56 -22.09 11.70
N ALA A 22 -6.57 -23.13 12.53
CA ALA A 22 -7.79 -23.76 13.00
C ALA A 22 -8.71 -22.76 13.72
N LEU A 23 -8.13 -21.89 14.56
CA LEU A 23 -8.86 -20.79 15.20
C LEU A 23 -9.42 -19.82 14.14
N LEU A 24 -8.58 -19.34 13.21
CA LEU A 24 -9.03 -18.44 12.14
C LEU A 24 -10.12 -19.05 11.26
N ARG A 25 -10.09 -20.37 11.02
CA ARG A 25 -11.09 -21.11 10.25
C ARG A 25 -12.49 -21.02 10.88
N THR A 26 -12.56 -21.00 12.22
CA THR A 26 -13.83 -20.84 12.96
C THR A 26 -14.29 -19.40 13.10
N SER A 27 -13.45 -18.44 12.72
CA SER A 27 -13.74 -17.01 12.81
C SER A 27 -14.44 -16.48 11.56
N VAL A 28 -14.69 -15.17 11.53
CA VAL A 28 -15.20 -14.43 10.36
C VAL A 28 -14.28 -14.48 9.13
N TYR A 29 -13.07 -15.01 9.26
CA TYR A 29 -12.09 -15.17 8.19
C TYR A 29 -12.07 -16.59 7.61
N GLY A 30 -12.96 -17.49 8.05
CA GLY A 30 -12.97 -18.90 7.65
C GLY A 30 -12.98 -19.11 6.13
N ASP A 31 -13.74 -18.32 5.38
CA ASP A 31 -13.78 -18.39 3.91
C ASP A 31 -12.41 -18.09 3.29
N ALA A 32 -11.71 -17.07 3.79
CA ALA A 32 -10.38 -16.70 3.30
C ALA A 32 -9.35 -17.81 3.59
N ILE A 33 -9.46 -18.47 4.75
CA ILE A 33 -8.62 -19.62 5.11
C ILE A 33 -8.93 -20.81 4.19
N GLY A 34 -10.21 -21.13 3.98
CA GLY A 34 -10.63 -22.24 3.13
C GLY A 34 -10.18 -22.08 1.68
N GLN A 35 -10.21 -20.85 1.13
CA GLN A 35 -9.72 -20.58 -0.23
C GLN A 35 -8.19 -20.67 -0.37
N ALA A 36 -7.44 -20.46 0.73
CA ALA A 36 -6.00 -20.56 0.75
C ALA A 36 -5.47 -22.01 0.85
N GLU A 37 -6.34 -22.95 1.21
CA GLU A 37 -6.04 -24.36 1.37
C GLU A 37 -6.06 -25.08 0.01
N HIS A 38 -4.97 -25.77 -0.33
CA HIS A 38 -4.89 -26.56 -1.56
C HIS A 38 -4.30 -27.93 -1.27
N GLY A 39 -5.04 -28.99 -1.56
CA GLY A 39 -4.60 -30.36 -1.29
C GLY A 39 -4.33 -30.66 0.20
N GLY A 40 -5.05 -30.00 1.11
CA GLY A 40 -4.87 -30.14 2.56
C GLY A 40 -3.63 -29.43 3.14
N THR A 41 -2.90 -28.66 2.32
CA THR A 41 -1.76 -27.84 2.76
C THR A 41 -2.11 -26.37 2.68
N ILE A 42 -1.72 -25.61 3.70
CA ILE A 42 -1.94 -24.17 3.77
C ILE A 42 -0.63 -23.45 3.48
N ARG A 43 -0.71 -22.45 2.60
CA ARG A 43 0.41 -21.56 2.29
C ARG A 43 0.10 -20.18 2.85
N LEU A 44 0.97 -19.69 3.74
CA LEU A 44 0.81 -18.38 4.40
C LEU A 44 0.60 -17.24 3.42
N GLU A 45 1.32 -17.26 2.30
CA GLU A 45 1.16 -16.27 1.22
C GLU A 45 -0.29 -16.26 0.69
N GLN A 46 -0.89 -17.43 0.47
CA GLN A 46 -2.26 -17.54 -0.02
C GLN A 46 -3.29 -17.09 1.04
N VAL A 47 -3.02 -17.38 2.32
CA VAL A 47 -3.84 -16.86 3.43
C VAL A 47 -3.81 -15.33 3.43
N GLU A 48 -2.62 -14.74 3.35
CA GLU A 48 -2.47 -13.28 3.31
C GLU A 48 -3.19 -12.67 2.10
N ARG A 49 -3.04 -13.26 0.91
CA ARG A 49 -3.74 -12.80 -0.31
C ARG A 49 -5.25 -12.92 -0.18
N GLY A 50 -5.77 -14.02 0.39
CA GLY A 50 -7.20 -14.23 0.63
C GLY A 50 -7.77 -13.21 1.63
N LEU A 51 -7.03 -12.88 2.68
CA LEU A 51 -7.39 -11.82 3.62
C LEU A 51 -7.44 -10.46 2.91
N TRP A 52 -6.44 -10.13 2.08
CA TRP A 52 -6.45 -8.90 1.28
C TRP A 52 -7.62 -8.85 0.28
N ALA A 53 -7.93 -9.97 -0.38
CA ALA A 53 -9.09 -10.09 -1.26
C ALA A 53 -10.41 -9.85 -0.51
N THR A 54 -10.51 -10.32 0.73
CA THR A 54 -11.66 -10.08 1.60
C THR A 54 -11.82 -8.59 1.89
N VAL A 55 -10.71 -7.87 2.17
CA VAL A 55 -10.74 -6.40 2.35
C VAL A 55 -11.14 -5.70 1.05
N ALA A 56 -10.57 -6.10 -0.09
CA ALA A 56 -10.93 -5.56 -1.40
C ALA A 56 -12.42 -5.75 -1.71
N GLY A 57 -12.97 -6.93 -1.45
CA GLY A 57 -14.39 -7.24 -1.61
C GLY A 57 -15.29 -6.46 -0.65
N ASN A 58 -14.87 -6.24 0.60
CA ASN A 58 -15.58 -5.38 1.55
C ASN A 58 -15.71 -3.95 1.03
N CYS A 59 -14.64 -3.38 0.47
CA CYS A 59 -14.68 -2.06 -0.16
C CYS A 59 -15.65 -2.03 -1.35
N GLN A 60 -15.66 -3.04 -2.22
CA GLN A 60 -16.61 -3.12 -3.33
C GLN A 60 -18.06 -3.20 -2.86
N ARG A 61 -18.34 -3.95 -1.78
CA ARG A 61 -19.67 -3.98 -1.15
C ARG A 61 -20.05 -2.61 -0.58
N ALA A 62 -19.14 -1.94 0.12
CA ALA A 62 -19.37 -0.59 0.63
C ALA A 62 -19.70 0.41 -0.49
N MET A 63 -19.03 0.31 -1.64
CA MET A 63 -19.35 1.14 -2.81
C MET A 63 -20.81 0.98 -3.27
N ALA A 64 -21.42 -0.19 -3.14
CA ALA A 64 -22.82 -0.42 -3.56
C ALA A 64 -23.84 0.34 -2.69
N PHE A 65 -23.46 0.76 -1.48
CA PHE A 65 -24.32 1.49 -0.54
C PHE A 65 -23.94 2.97 -0.41
N THR A 66 -23.04 3.49 -1.24
CA THR A 66 -22.53 4.87 -1.16
C THR A 66 -22.69 5.61 -2.48
N GLY A 67 -22.79 6.93 -2.41
CA GLY A 67 -22.85 7.82 -3.57
C GLY A 67 -21.86 8.99 -3.47
N GLY A 68 -21.82 9.81 -4.52
CA GLY A 68 -21.11 11.09 -4.53
C GLY A 68 -19.63 11.01 -4.12
N GLY A 69 -19.23 11.90 -3.20
CA GLY A 69 -17.85 12.01 -2.72
C GLY A 69 -17.36 10.77 -1.97
N VAL A 70 -18.22 10.15 -1.16
CA VAL A 70 -17.90 8.94 -0.39
C VAL A 70 -17.60 7.77 -1.33
N TYR A 71 -18.45 7.53 -2.32
CA TYR A 71 -18.20 6.51 -3.35
C TYR A 71 -16.85 6.75 -4.05
N SER A 72 -16.60 8.00 -4.46
CA SER A 72 -15.36 8.38 -5.15
C SER A 72 -14.11 8.12 -4.30
N LEU A 73 -14.18 8.40 -2.99
CA LEU A 73 -13.10 8.12 -2.05
C LEU A 73 -12.84 6.62 -1.89
N ILE A 74 -13.90 5.81 -1.74
CA ILE A 74 -13.75 4.36 -1.59
C ILE A 74 -13.17 3.74 -2.87
N VAL A 75 -13.55 4.24 -4.06
CA VAL A 75 -12.93 3.82 -5.34
C VAL A 75 -11.44 4.13 -5.37
N VAL A 76 -11.04 5.33 -4.94
CA VAL A 76 -9.63 5.69 -4.88
C VAL A 76 -8.89 4.85 -3.84
N TRP A 77 -9.47 4.62 -2.66
CA TRP A 77 -8.90 3.76 -1.64
C TRP A 77 -8.69 2.33 -2.15
N TRP A 78 -9.71 1.73 -2.75
CA TRP A 78 -9.70 0.36 -3.28
C TRP A 78 -8.60 0.12 -4.32
N ARG A 79 -8.25 1.14 -5.11
CA ARG A 79 -7.14 1.07 -6.08
C ARG A 79 -5.78 0.76 -5.45
N HIS A 80 -5.66 0.80 -4.12
CA HIS A 80 -4.48 0.30 -3.42
C HIS A 80 -4.20 -1.16 -3.80
N PHE A 81 -5.24 -1.98 -3.89
CA PHE A 81 -5.09 -3.40 -4.22
C PHE A 81 -4.64 -3.59 -5.68
N GLU A 82 -5.12 -2.75 -6.60
CA GLU A 82 -4.60 -2.72 -7.98
C GLU A 82 -3.14 -2.28 -8.02
N LEU A 83 -2.74 -1.28 -7.22
CA LEU A 83 -1.35 -0.87 -7.10
C LEU A 83 -0.47 -2.03 -6.59
N GLN A 84 -0.91 -2.76 -5.57
CA GLN A 84 -0.17 -3.93 -5.07
C GLN A 84 -0.01 -5.01 -6.14
N ASN A 85 -1.07 -5.31 -6.90
CA ASN A 85 -0.98 -6.27 -8.02
C ASN A 85 -0.04 -5.78 -9.13
N LEU A 86 -0.11 -4.50 -9.49
CA LEU A 86 0.80 -3.90 -10.47
C LEU A 86 2.26 -4.03 -10.02
N LYS A 87 2.57 -3.70 -8.76
CA LYS A 87 3.93 -3.86 -8.21
C LYS A 87 4.38 -5.31 -8.18
N ALA A 88 3.48 -6.24 -7.84
CA ALA A 88 3.77 -7.67 -7.89
C ALA A 88 4.11 -8.14 -9.31
N ILE A 89 3.39 -7.65 -10.33
CA ILE A 89 3.69 -7.95 -11.74
C ILE A 89 5.04 -7.36 -12.15
N LEU A 90 5.29 -6.08 -11.83
CA LEU A 90 6.56 -5.42 -12.15
C LEU A 90 7.75 -6.16 -11.53
N ARG A 91 7.66 -6.56 -10.25
CA ARG A 91 8.70 -7.35 -9.56
C ARG A 91 8.85 -8.75 -10.14
N GLY A 92 7.74 -9.41 -10.43
CA GLY A 92 7.74 -10.74 -11.02
C GLY A 92 8.45 -10.73 -12.38
N PHE A 93 8.19 -9.71 -13.18
CA PHE A 93 8.83 -9.50 -14.47
C PHE A 93 10.33 -9.21 -14.34
N ASP A 94 10.69 -8.28 -13.45
CA ASP A 94 12.08 -7.92 -13.13
C ASP A 94 12.92 -9.13 -12.68
N LEU A 95 12.30 -10.04 -11.92
CA LEU A 95 12.93 -11.27 -11.42
C LEU A 95 12.84 -12.45 -12.39
N GLY A 96 12.32 -12.26 -13.62
CA GLY A 96 12.19 -13.32 -14.63
C GLY A 96 11.28 -14.48 -14.20
N MET A 97 10.29 -14.23 -13.34
CA MET A 97 9.35 -15.25 -12.87
C MET A 97 8.36 -15.62 -13.98
N SER A 98 7.90 -16.88 -13.97
CA SER A 98 6.84 -17.30 -14.89
C SER A 98 5.50 -16.60 -14.55
N PRO A 99 4.62 -16.38 -15.54
CA PRO A 99 3.31 -15.77 -15.33
C PRO A 99 2.48 -16.47 -14.24
N GLU A 100 2.56 -17.81 -14.18
CA GLU A 100 1.86 -18.64 -13.20
C GLU A 100 2.36 -18.36 -11.79
N ARG A 101 3.68 -18.20 -11.62
CA ARG A 101 4.28 -17.86 -10.32
C ARG A 101 3.88 -16.46 -9.89
N VAL A 102 3.95 -15.47 -10.79
CA VAL A 102 3.53 -14.09 -10.50
C VAL A 102 2.06 -14.03 -10.09
N ARG A 103 1.19 -14.80 -10.77
CA ARG A 103 -0.24 -14.89 -10.46
C ARG A 103 -0.51 -15.27 -9.00
N THR A 104 0.34 -16.08 -8.38
CA THR A 104 0.18 -16.48 -6.96
C THR A 104 0.34 -15.33 -5.96
N PHE A 105 1.01 -14.23 -6.37
CA PHE A 105 1.20 -13.04 -5.55
C PHE A 105 0.12 -11.98 -5.76
N LEU A 106 -0.75 -12.15 -6.76
CA LEU A 106 -1.82 -11.20 -7.03
C LEU A 106 -2.95 -11.40 -6.03
N ILE A 107 -3.47 -10.30 -5.53
CA ILE A 107 -4.71 -10.25 -4.76
C ILE A 107 -5.86 -10.52 -5.72
N PRO A 108 -6.72 -11.52 -5.48
CA PRO A 108 -7.94 -11.74 -6.25
C PRO A 108 -8.90 -10.54 -6.13
N LEU A 109 -9.08 -9.78 -7.21
CA LEU A 109 -9.92 -8.55 -7.22
C LEU A 109 -11.34 -8.76 -7.74
N GLY A 110 -11.69 -9.98 -8.15
CA GLY A 110 -12.97 -10.30 -8.80
C GLY A 110 -13.10 -9.59 -10.15
N GLU A 111 -14.31 -9.12 -10.48
CA GLU A 111 -14.63 -8.57 -11.80
C GLU A 111 -14.37 -7.06 -11.95
N ARG A 112 -14.09 -6.35 -10.85
CA ARG A 112 -13.99 -4.87 -10.86
C ARG A 112 -12.55 -4.38 -10.85
N TYR A 113 -11.70 -4.85 -11.77
CA TYR A 113 -10.36 -4.29 -11.98
C TYR A 113 -10.31 -3.40 -13.23
N THR A 114 -9.37 -2.46 -13.23
CA THR A 114 -9.15 -1.49 -14.32
C THR A 114 -7.89 -1.80 -15.13
N LEU A 115 -7.01 -2.66 -14.63
CA LEU A 115 -5.78 -3.05 -15.33
C LEU A 115 -5.90 -4.46 -15.92
N PRO A 116 -5.43 -4.69 -17.16
CA PRO A 116 -5.61 -5.96 -17.85
C PRO A 116 -4.59 -7.01 -17.36
N TRP A 117 -4.81 -7.59 -16.18
CA TRP A 117 -3.83 -8.47 -15.51
C TRP A 117 -3.33 -9.62 -16.37
N ASP A 118 -4.23 -10.34 -17.04
CA ASP A 118 -3.83 -11.47 -17.89
C ASP A 118 -2.95 -11.00 -19.05
N VAL A 119 -3.21 -9.83 -19.63
CA VAL A 119 -2.36 -9.27 -20.69
C VAL A 119 -0.99 -8.91 -20.11
N LEU A 120 -0.96 -8.19 -18.98
CA LEU A 120 0.28 -7.74 -18.35
C LEU A 120 1.17 -8.91 -17.91
N LEU A 121 0.58 -10.01 -17.45
CA LEU A 121 1.30 -11.21 -17.02
C LEU A 121 2.02 -11.93 -18.18
N HIS A 122 1.53 -11.80 -19.42
CA HIS A 122 2.07 -12.50 -20.59
C HIS A 122 2.91 -11.60 -21.50
N GLU A 123 3.21 -10.36 -21.07
CA GLU A 123 4.17 -9.53 -21.79
C GLU A 123 5.57 -10.16 -21.77
N HIS A 124 6.39 -9.80 -22.76
CA HIS A 124 7.71 -10.40 -22.98
C HIS A 124 8.87 -9.46 -22.65
N SER A 125 8.59 -8.19 -22.36
CA SER A 125 9.59 -7.20 -21.94
C SER A 125 9.00 -6.15 -21.01
N MET A 126 9.86 -5.49 -20.23
CA MET A 126 9.45 -4.36 -19.40
C MET A 126 8.96 -3.19 -20.27
N ASP A 127 9.55 -2.97 -21.46
CA ASP A 127 9.06 -2.01 -22.46
C ASP A 127 7.60 -2.30 -22.83
N GLY A 128 7.31 -3.56 -23.19
CA GLY A 128 5.95 -4.00 -23.56
C GLY A 128 4.96 -3.78 -22.43
N LEU A 129 5.36 -4.13 -21.19
CA LEU A 129 4.56 -3.89 -19.99
C LEU A 129 4.26 -2.40 -19.79
N VAL A 130 5.26 -1.52 -19.90
CA VAL A 130 5.09 -0.06 -19.78
C VAL A 130 4.17 0.48 -20.89
N ASP A 131 4.29 -0.03 -22.11
CA ASP A 131 3.45 0.38 -23.23
C ASP A 131 2.00 -0.06 -23.08
N ARG A 132 1.75 -1.28 -22.58
CA ARG A 132 0.38 -1.73 -22.24
C ARG A 132 -0.26 -0.86 -21.17
N LEU A 133 0.54 -0.31 -20.25
CA LEU A 133 0.07 0.58 -19.20
C LEU A 133 -0.10 2.03 -19.66
N ALA A 134 0.30 2.40 -20.88
CA ALA A 134 0.35 3.80 -21.34
C ALA A 134 -0.98 4.57 -21.17
N ASN A 135 -2.11 3.91 -21.47
CA ASN A 135 -3.45 4.50 -21.37
C ASN A 135 -4.11 4.34 -19.98
N THR A 136 -3.35 3.83 -19.01
CA THR A 136 -3.82 3.67 -17.64
C THR A 136 -3.38 4.86 -16.78
N ARG A 137 -3.92 4.95 -15.55
CA ARG A 137 -3.50 5.95 -14.56
C ARG A 137 -2.00 5.92 -14.23
N TYR A 138 -1.34 4.79 -14.44
CA TYR A 138 0.07 4.60 -14.12
C TYR A 138 1.00 4.82 -15.33
N GLY A 139 0.46 4.82 -16.56
CA GLY A 139 1.26 4.87 -17.79
C GLY A 139 2.22 6.05 -17.85
N LYS A 140 1.73 7.27 -17.60
CA LYS A 140 2.56 8.48 -17.64
C LYS A 140 3.71 8.43 -16.63
N VAL A 141 3.45 8.00 -15.39
CA VAL A 141 4.47 8.00 -14.32
C VAL A 141 5.47 6.88 -14.51
N LEU A 142 5.04 5.71 -14.96
CA LEU A 142 5.93 4.59 -15.26
C LEU A 142 6.82 4.89 -16.46
N ARG A 143 6.26 5.44 -17.54
CA ARG A 143 7.03 5.86 -18.72
C ARG A 143 8.09 6.92 -18.38
N ALA A 144 7.78 7.85 -17.47
CA ALA A 144 8.74 8.85 -17.02
C ALA A 144 9.85 8.26 -16.14
N ALA A 145 9.56 7.23 -15.35
CA ALA A 145 10.52 6.54 -14.49
C ALA A 145 11.35 5.46 -15.23
N TYR A 146 10.85 4.98 -16.37
CA TYR A 146 11.43 3.88 -17.12
C TYR A 146 12.89 4.09 -17.56
N PRO A 147 13.32 5.30 -17.99
CA PRO A 147 14.74 5.53 -18.30
C PRO A 147 15.69 5.33 -17.12
N SER A 148 15.25 5.58 -15.87
CA SER A 148 16.05 5.28 -14.67
C SER A 148 16.19 3.78 -14.47
N TYR A 149 15.10 3.02 -14.66
CA TYR A 149 15.16 1.56 -14.63
C TYR A 149 16.14 0.99 -15.67
N GLN A 150 16.08 1.48 -16.92
CA GLN A 150 16.98 1.04 -17.99
C GLN A 150 18.46 1.34 -17.68
N ARG A 151 18.74 2.45 -16.99
CA ARG A 151 20.09 2.86 -16.62
C ARG A 151 20.63 2.09 -15.42
N ASP A 152 19.81 1.98 -14.37
CA ASP A 152 20.26 1.57 -13.05
C ASP A 152 19.94 0.09 -12.77
N GLY A 153 19.12 -0.55 -13.61
CA GLY A 153 18.66 -1.93 -13.43
C GLY A 153 17.81 -2.14 -12.19
N SER A 154 17.24 -1.06 -11.63
CA SER A 154 16.50 -1.07 -10.38
C SER A 154 15.06 -0.65 -10.57
N LEU A 155 14.13 -1.51 -10.16
CA LEU A 155 12.69 -1.24 -10.22
C LEU A 155 12.25 -0.15 -9.24
N PHE A 156 13.10 0.22 -8.29
CA PHE A 156 12.79 1.14 -7.19
C PHE A 156 12.10 2.43 -7.66
N VAL A 157 12.66 3.12 -8.65
CA VAL A 157 12.12 4.41 -9.14
C VAL A 157 10.74 4.23 -9.77
N MET A 158 10.51 3.12 -10.49
CA MET A 158 9.20 2.81 -11.08
C MET A 158 8.16 2.51 -10.02
N GLU A 159 8.52 1.74 -8.99
CA GLU A 159 7.62 1.44 -7.87
C GLU A 159 7.19 2.72 -7.14
N ILE A 160 8.16 3.58 -6.83
CA ILE A 160 7.91 4.87 -6.17
C ILE A 160 7.03 5.77 -7.04
N ALA A 161 7.28 5.82 -8.35
CA ALA A 161 6.45 6.62 -9.25
C ALA A 161 4.99 6.15 -9.25
N ALA A 162 4.74 4.83 -9.21
CA ALA A 162 3.40 4.27 -9.09
C ALA A 162 2.76 4.56 -7.71
N ASP A 163 3.52 4.42 -6.62
CA ASP A 163 3.08 4.74 -5.26
C ASP A 163 2.67 6.22 -5.17
N ILE A 164 3.55 7.15 -5.54
CA ILE A 164 3.28 8.61 -5.51
C ILE A 164 2.03 8.94 -6.32
N ARG A 165 1.86 8.36 -7.51
CA ARG A 165 0.65 8.58 -8.33
C ARG A 165 -0.62 8.20 -7.56
N TYR A 166 -0.64 7.01 -6.97
CA TYR A 166 -1.79 6.52 -6.19
C TYR A 166 -2.06 7.42 -4.97
N TYR A 167 -1.04 7.71 -4.17
CA TYR A 167 -1.24 8.47 -2.93
C TYR A 167 -1.58 9.94 -3.18
N ARG A 168 -1.15 10.53 -4.30
CA ARG A 168 -1.65 11.85 -4.76
C ARG A 168 -3.13 11.82 -5.12
N ASP A 169 -3.61 10.76 -5.79
CA ASP A 169 -5.04 10.59 -6.05
C ASP A 169 -5.83 10.49 -4.73
N LEU A 170 -5.31 9.74 -3.76
CA LEU A 170 -5.95 9.56 -2.46
C LEU A 170 -6.00 10.87 -1.67
N ALA A 171 -4.90 11.61 -1.61
CA ALA A 171 -4.85 12.93 -0.98
C ALA A 171 -5.88 13.89 -1.61
N ALA A 172 -5.92 13.94 -2.95
CA ALA A 172 -6.89 14.77 -3.65
C ALA A 172 -8.34 14.36 -3.35
N ALA A 173 -8.63 13.06 -3.27
CA ALA A 173 -9.97 12.56 -2.93
C ALA A 173 -10.39 12.97 -1.50
N ILE A 174 -9.49 12.89 -0.53
CA ILE A 174 -9.72 13.32 0.86
C ILE A 174 -10.01 14.83 0.93
N MET A 175 -9.26 15.63 0.18
CA MET A 175 -9.40 17.10 0.21
C MET A 175 -10.69 17.62 -0.44
N ARG A 176 -11.43 16.79 -1.18
CA ARG A 176 -12.73 17.16 -1.75
C ARG A 176 -13.85 17.26 -0.71
N PHE A 177 -13.69 16.63 0.45
CA PHE A 177 -14.69 16.68 1.52
C PHE A 177 -14.62 18.00 2.30
N LYS A 178 -15.80 18.57 2.53
CA LYS A 178 -15.98 19.82 3.28
C LYS A 178 -16.70 19.53 4.61
N GLY A 179 -16.79 20.54 5.49
CA GLY A 179 -17.50 20.42 6.76
C GLY A 179 -16.91 19.31 7.66
N ASP A 180 -17.78 18.69 8.45
CA ASP A 180 -17.37 17.69 9.44
C ASP A 180 -16.93 16.37 8.80
N GLU A 181 -17.55 15.94 7.70
CA GLU A 181 -17.08 14.79 6.92
C GLU A 181 -15.63 14.96 6.44
N GLY A 182 -15.28 16.18 6.01
CA GLY A 182 -13.92 16.51 5.63
C GLY A 182 -12.96 16.49 6.81
N LYS A 183 -13.40 16.94 8.00
CA LYS A 183 -12.57 16.88 9.21
C LYS A 183 -12.27 15.43 9.57
N ASP A 184 -13.27 14.55 9.55
CA ASP A 184 -13.07 13.13 9.85
C ASP A 184 -12.21 12.41 8.81
N ALA A 185 -12.44 12.66 7.51
CA ALA A 185 -11.62 12.10 6.44
C ALA A 185 -10.14 12.50 6.59
N ARG A 186 -9.86 13.78 6.87
CA ARG A 186 -8.49 14.26 7.13
C ARG A 186 -7.91 13.70 8.42
N ARG A 187 -8.71 13.61 9.49
CA ARG A 187 -8.27 13.06 10.77
C ARG A 187 -7.84 11.61 10.65
N VAL A 188 -8.58 10.78 9.92
CA VAL A 188 -8.29 9.35 9.80
C VAL A 188 -7.33 9.07 8.64
N LEU A 189 -7.72 9.40 7.42
CA LEU A 189 -6.97 9.04 6.21
C LEU A 189 -5.79 9.99 5.98
N GLY A 190 -5.96 11.27 6.29
CA GLY A 190 -4.89 12.25 6.21
C GLY A 190 -3.75 11.97 7.17
N THR A 191 -4.04 11.62 8.43
CA THR A 191 -3.03 11.18 9.40
C THR A 191 -2.26 9.94 8.89
N ARG A 192 -2.94 8.98 8.25
CA ARG A 192 -2.26 7.84 7.62
C ARG A 192 -1.31 8.29 6.50
N LEU A 193 -1.69 9.28 5.69
CA LEU A 193 -0.80 9.84 4.66
C LEU A 193 0.42 10.53 5.28
N ASP A 194 0.21 11.32 6.35
CA ASP A 194 1.30 11.99 7.08
C ASP A 194 2.33 10.95 7.59
N MET A 195 1.84 9.90 8.26
CA MET A 195 2.69 8.82 8.78
C MET A 195 3.45 8.10 7.67
N LEU A 196 2.78 7.77 6.56
CA LEU A 196 3.43 7.10 5.43
C LEU A 196 4.52 7.97 4.81
N ASN A 197 4.27 9.27 4.64
CA ASN A 197 5.23 10.18 4.03
C ASN A 197 6.49 10.33 4.90
N ILE A 198 6.31 10.44 6.22
CA ILE A 198 7.41 10.46 7.20
C ILE A 198 8.21 9.14 7.14
N LEU A 199 7.53 8.00 7.18
CA LEU A 199 8.17 6.68 7.10
C LEU A 199 8.94 6.50 5.79
N TRP A 200 8.41 6.98 4.66
CA TRP A 200 9.10 6.94 3.38
C TRP A 200 10.37 7.79 3.39
N ALA A 201 10.30 9.03 3.90
CA ALA A 201 11.47 9.89 4.00
C ALA A 201 12.58 9.26 4.85
N PHE A 202 12.24 8.71 6.03
CA PHE A 202 13.20 8.00 6.86
C PHE A 202 13.73 6.74 6.17
N ARG A 203 12.86 5.98 5.49
CA ARG A 203 13.27 4.77 4.78
C ARG A 203 14.28 5.09 3.66
N HIS A 204 14.00 6.13 2.89
CA HIS A 204 14.86 6.62 1.80
C HIS A 204 16.21 7.13 2.31
N ARG A 205 16.22 7.82 3.45
CA ARG A 205 17.47 8.25 4.11
C ARG A 205 18.29 7.09 4.67
N ILE A 206 17.66 6.24 5.49
CA ILE A 206 18.37 5.27 6.34
C ILE A 206 18.77 4.03 5.55
N TYR A 207 17.85 3.46 4.76
CA TYR A 207 18.09 2.17 4.10
C TYR A 207 18.61 2.30 2.67
N TYR A 208 18.30 3.41 2.01
CA TYR A 208 18.69 3.63 0.61
C TYR A 208 19.75 4.73 0.44
N SER A 209 20.06 5.48 1.50
CA SER A 209 21.09 6.54 1.50
C SER A 209 20.95 7.54 0.35
N LEU A 210 19.70 7.86 -0.02
CA LEU A 210 19.41 8.76 -1.13
C LEU A 210 19.75 10.21 -0.79
N SER A 211 20.02 11.02 -1.82
CA SER A 211 20.24 12.45 -1.65
C SER A 211 18.98 13.17 -1.14
N PRO A 212 19.11 14.33 -0.48
CA PRO A 212 17.95 15.11 -0.08
C PRO A 212 16.99 15.45 -1.23
N GLU A 213 17.53 15.74 -2.42
CA GLU A 213 16.75 16.00 -3.62
C GLU A 213 15.96 14.76 -4.05
N GLU A 214 16.59 13.57 -4.04
CA GLU A 214 15.93 12.31 -4.35
C GLU A 214 14.83 11.98 -3.34
N ILE A 215 15.08 12.14 -2.04
CA ILE A 215 14.08 11.89 -0.98
C ILE A 215 12.87 12.81 -1.17
N ILE A 216 13.08 14.09 -1.46
CA ILE A 216 12.01 15.05 -1.74
C ILE A 216 11.23 14.65 -3.00
N ASN A 217 11.91 14.18 -4.05
CA ASN A 217 11.28 13.74 -5.30
C ASN A 217 10.51 12.42 -5.15
N TYR A 218 10.94 11.56 -4.23
CA TYR A 218 10.38 10.22 -3.98
C TYR A 218 9.37 10.16 -2.84
N THR A 219 8.96 11.32 -2.34
CA THR A 219 7.92 11.47 -1.32
C THR A 219 6.77 12.35 -1.83
N LEU A 220 5.70 12.46 -1.04
CA LEU A 220 4.62 13.39 -1.29
C LEU A 220 5.07 14.80 -0.90
N TRP A 221 4.97 15.75 -1.83
CA TRP A 221 5.33 17.15 -1.59
C TRP A 221 4.47 17.82 -0.50
N HIS A 222 3.22 17.37 -0.35
CA HIS A 222 2.32 17.85 0.68
C HIS A 222 1.27 16.79 1.05
N THR A 223 1.00 16.65 2.34
CA THR A 223 -0.11 15.85 2.89
C THR A 223 -1.02 16.75 3.72
N ILE A 224 -1.54 16.30 4.88
CA ILE A 224 -2.29 17.18 5.79
C ILE A 224 -1.34 17.97 6.69
N ARG A 225 -0.28 17.33 7.18
CA ARG A 225 0.67 17.93 8.13
C ARG A 225 2.14 17.84 7.71
N THR A 226 2.45 17.20 6.57
CA THR A 226 3.81 17.13 6.05
C THR A 226 3.95 17.99 4.80
N ASP A 227 5.13 18.57 4.63
CA ASP A 227 5.52 19.38 3.48
C ASP A 227 6.98 19.10 3.09
N THR A 228 7.42 19.66 1.98
CA THR A 228 8.80 19.50 1.49
C THR A 228 9.86 19.95 2.50
N ASN A 229 9.57 20.93 3.37
CA ASN A 229 10.54 21.39 4.38
C ASN A 229 10.74 20.33 5.44
N LEU A 230 9.66 19.74 5.96
CA LEU A 230 9.73 18.63 6.89
C LEU A 230 10.49 17.43 6.29
N ILE A 231 10.21 17.10 5.03
CA ILE A 231 10.91 16.02 4.34
C ILE A 231 12.40 16.33 4.17
N ARG A 232 12.74 17.59 3.87
CA ARG A 232 14.14 18.05 3.80
C ARG A 232 14.83 17.91 5.15
N ASP A 233 14.17 18.28 6.24
CA ASP A 233 14.76 18.16 7.58
C ASP A 233 15.03 16.70 7.94
N ILE A 234 14.11 15.79 7.59
CA ILE A 234 14.37 14.34 7.67
C ILE A 234 15.60 14.03 6.82
N ALA A 235 15.63 14.38 5.54
CA ALA A 235 16.77 14.06 4.67
C ALA A 235 18.12 14.57 5.20
N LEU A 236 18.14 15.72 5.87
CA LEU A 236 19.33 16.35 6.46
C LEU A 236 19.70 15.81 7.86
N GLY A 237 18.95 14.84 8.38
CA GLY A 237 19.34 14.10 9.60
C GLY A 237 18.46 14.32 10.83
N ALA A 238 17.31 15.01 10.72
CA ALA A 238 16.40 15.18 11.86
C ALA A 238 15.96 13.83 12.45
N GLY A 239 15.89 13.74 13.78
CA GLY A 239 15.51 12.52 14.49
C GLY A 239 14.00 12.26 14.43
N PRO A 240 13.54 11.00 14.59
CA PRO A 240 12.10 10.69 14.65
C PRO A 240 11.35 11.48 15.72
N ARG A 241 11.94 11.68 16.91
CA ARG A 241 11.34 12.45 18.01
C ARG A 241 10.99 13.87 17.60
N ASP A 242 11.94 14.61 17.03
CA ASP A 242 11.74 16.00 16.62
C ASP A 242 10.65 16.13 15.55
N ILE A 243 10.63 15.18 14.61
CA ILE A 243 9.64 15.14 13.53
C ILE A 243 8.24 14.86 14.08
N LEU A 244 8.10 13.89 14.99
CA LEU A 244 6.79 13.57 15.60
C LEU A 244 6.29 14.73 16.46
N ALA A 245 7.17 15.33 17.28
CA ALA A 245 6.85 16.49 18.10
C ALA A 245 6.41 17.70 17.25
N ARG A 246 7.08 17.96 16.13
CA ARG A 246 6.69 19.02 15.19
C ARG A 246 5.33 18.78 14.54
N VAL A 247 5.01 17.53 14.19
CA VAL A 247 3.79 17.21 13.42
C VAL A 247 2.56 17.09 14.31
N TRP A 248 2.69 16.50 15.50
CA TRP A 248 1.56 16.20 16.38
C TRP A 248 1.63 16.86 17.76
N GLY A 249 2.78 17.46 18.14
CA GLY A 249 3.02 18.03 19.46
C GLY A 249 3.83 17.09 20.35
N GLU A 250 4.54 17.65 21.34
CA GLU A 250 5.36 16.87 22.29
C GLU A 250 4.52 15.92 23.16
N ASP A 251 3.30 16.31 23.52
CA ASP A 251 2.41 15.53 24.39
C ASP A 251 1.54 14.50 23.64
N ALA A 252 1.69 14.38 22.32
CA ALA A 252 0.83 13.53 21.51
C ALA A 252 1.13 12.03 21.65
N PHE A 253 2.34 11.68 22.07
CA PHE A 253 2.82 10.31 22.17
C PHE A 253 3.72 10.14 23.39
N ASP A 254 3.81 8.92 23.90
CA ASP A 254 4.89 8.55 24.81
C ASP A 254 6.21 8.44 24.03
N LEU A 255 6.98 9.54 24.01
CA LEU A 255 8.24 9.64 23.29
C LEU A 255 9.42 8.97 24.02
N SER A 256 9.20 8.41 25.22
CA SER A 256 10.24 7.71 25.98
C SER A 256 10.79 6.49 25.21
N LEU A 257 9.96 5.86 24.39
CA LEU A 257 10.33 4.75 23.52
C LEU A 257 11.35 5.14 22.42
N LEU A 258 11.58 6.44 22.20
CA LEU A 258 12.48 6.97 21.17
C LEU A 258 13.76 7.60 21.75
N GLU A 259 14.00 7.52 23.06
CA GLU A 259 15.19 8.14 23.71
C GLU A 259 16.53 7.46 23.34
N SER A 260 16.47 6.30 22.69
CA SER A 260 17.64 5.48 22.31
C SER A 260 17.84 5.33 20.79
N VAL A 261 17.03 6.02 19.97
CA VAL A 261 16.99 5.92 18.49
C VAL A 261 17.36 7.25 17.84
#